data_AF-A0AAW0X8I6-F1
#
_entry.id   AF-A0AAW0X8I6-F1
#
_cell.length_a   1.000
_cell.length_b   1.000
_cell.length_c   1.000
_cell.angle_alpha   90.00
_cell.angle_beta   90.00
_cell.angle_gamma   90.00
#
_symmetry.space_group_name_H-M   'P 1'
#
loop_
_entity.id
_entity.type
_entity.pdbx_description
1 polymer ?
#
loop_
_entity_poly.entity_id
_entity_poly.type
_entity_poly.pdbx_seq_one_letter_code
_entity_poly.pdbx_strand_id
1 'polypeptide(L)'
;MTISENSLCPFFMQPMVIITIVAILIFLILFAVLGTVSFYKYKQGIKVWLFTHHMCLWAVTEDEMDADKKYDAFISYSHKDEEFVNKVLVPGLESGDPKYRVCLHYRDWIPGEYIQNQILQSVEASRRTLVVLSSNFIESVWGQLEFKAAHSQALQDRTNRLIVIVYGEIPPESELDDKLQLYISMKTYVKWGDAKFWEKLRYFMPHPQDLIKKRHRKRRDTDKLELCKSDSKLSV
;
A
#
# COMPACT_ATOMS: atom_id res chain seq x y z
N MET A 1 -30.08 -74.26 -8.32
CA MET A 1 -29.66 -73.06 -7.55
C MET A 1 -28.51 -72.42 -8.30
N THR A 2 -28.81 -71.51 -9.22
CA THR A 2 -27.81 -70.69 -9.91
C THR A 2 -27.58 -69.44 -9.07
N ILE A 3 -26.46 -69.41 -8.35
CA ILE A 3 -26.04 -68.22 -7.63
C ILE A 3 -25.60 -67.21 -8.71
N SER A 4 -26.36 -66.13 -8.85
CA SER A 4 -26.11 -65.04 -9.79
C SER A 4 -24.82 -64.31 -9.43
N GLU A 5 -23.97 -64.07 -10.43
CA GLU A 5 -22.74 -63.26 -10.38
C GLU A 5 -22.95 -61.86 -9.76
N ASN A 6 -24.20 -61.40 -9.68
CA ASN A 6 -24.59 -60.11 -9.10
C ASN A 6 -24.49 -60.06 -7.57
N SER A 7 -24.28 -61.20 -6.90
CA SER A 7 -24.22 -61.30 -5.43
C SER A 7 -22.81 -61.25 -4.84
N LEU A 8 -21.77 -61.22 -5.68
CA LEU A 8 -20.37 -61.20 -5.26
C LEU A 8 -19.74 -59.79 -5.14
N CYS A 9 -20.49 -58.72 -5.45
CA CYS A 9 -19.92 -57.38 -5.52
C CYS A 9 -20.60 -56.33 -4.62
N PRO A 10 -20.32 -56.36 -3.31
CA PRO A 10 -20.15 -55.15 -2.52
C PRO A 10 -18.68 -54.89 -2.15
N PHE A 11 -17.82 -55.92 -2.17
CA PHE A 11 -16.45 -55.85 -1.67
C PHE A 11 -15.46 -55.19 -2.65
N PHE A 12 -15.63 -55.38 -3.96
CA PHE A 12 -14.76 -54.77 -4.99
C PHE A 12 -15.06 -53.29 -5.28
N MET A 13 -16.28 -52.84 -5.01
CA MET A 13 -16.71 -51.44 -5.18
C MET A 13 -16.20 -50.55 -4.03
N GLN A 14 -16.04 -51.07 -2.81
CA GLN A 14 -15.49 -50.33 -1.66
C GLN A 14 -14.06 -49.78 -1.86
N PRO A 15 -13.04 -50.57 -2.27
CA PRO A 15 -11.68 -50.06 -2.41
C PRO A 15 -11.55 -49.04 -3.55
N MET A 16 -12.26 -49.23 -4.66
CA MET A 16 -12.28 -48.26 -5.77
C MET A 16 -12.93 -46.92 -5.35
N VAL A 17 -14.01 -46.96 -4.59
CA VAL A 17 -14.65 -45.75 -4.02
C VAL A 17 -13.72 -45.06 -3.01
N ILE A 18 -13.02 -45.82 -2.16
CA ILE A 18 -12.05 -45.25 -1.20
C ILE A 18 -10.88 -44.60 -1.94
N ILE A 19 -10.31 -45.26 -2.97
CA ILE A 19 -9.19 -44.73 -3.76
C ILE A 19 -9.60 -43.44 -4.48
N THR A 20 -10.80 -43.39 -5.06
CA THR A 20 -11.29 -42.18 -5.74
C THR A 20 -11.53 -41.03 -4.77
N ILE A 21 -12.10 -41.28 -3.58
CA ILE A 21 -12.26 -40.25 -2.53
C ILE A 21 -10.90 -39.74 -2.07
N VAL A 22 -9.93 -40.62 -1.81
CA VAL A 22 -8.58 -40.23 -1.39
C VAL A 22 -7.88 -39.43 -2.49
N ALA A 23 -8.00 -39.82 -3.75
CA ALA A 23 -7.44 -39.08 -4.89
C ALA A 23 -8.06 -37.67 -5.02
N ILE A 24 -9.37 -37.54 -4.85
CA ILE A 24 -10.07 -36.24 -4.86
C ILE A 24 -9.60 -35.37 -3.69
N LEU A 25 -9.48 -35.94 -2.48
CA LEU A 25 -9.00 -35.20 -1.31
C LEU A 25 -7.56 -34.72 -1.50
N ILE A 26 -6.67 -35.57 -2.04
CA ILE A 26 -5.28 -35.19 -2.36
C ILE A 26 -5.26 -34.07 -3.39
N PHE A 27 -6.08 -34.16 -4.45
CA PHE A 27 -6.18 -33.12 -5.47
C PHE A 27 -6.69 -31.79 -4.91
N LEU A 28 -7.71 -31.81 -4.06
CA LEU A 28 -8.25 -30.63 -3.39
C LEU A 28 -7.21 -29.99 -2.45
N ILE A 29 -6.45 -30.79 -1.70
CA ILE A 29 -5.36 -30.30 -0.86
C ILE A 29 -4.27 -29.67 -1.72
N LEU A 30 -3.86 -30.33 -2.81
CA LEU A 30 -2.87 -29.79 -3.75
C LEU A 30 -3.32 -28.45 -4.33
N PHE A 31 -4.58 -28.35 -4.75
CA PHE A 31 -5.16 -27.12 -5.29
C PHE A 31 -5.24 -26.01 -4.22
N ALA A 32 -5.57 -26.35 -2.98
CA ALA A 32 -5.58 -25.40 -1.87
C ALA A 32 -4.16 -24.91 -1.53
N VAL A 33 -3.15 -25.79 -1.55
CA VAL A 33 -1.74 -25.41 -1.33
C VAL A 33 -1.22 -24.53 -2.48
N LEU A 34 -1.47 -24.90 -3.73
CA LEU A 34 -1.12 -24.08 -4.90
C LEU A 34 -1.83 -22.73 -4.87
N GLY A 35 -3.13 -22.72 -4.54
CA GLY A 35 -3.94 -21.51 -4.41
C GLY A 35 -3.43 -20.59 -3.30
N THR A 36 -3.09 -21.14 -2.13
CA THR A 36 -2.51 -20.36 -1.02
C THR A 36 -1.13 -19.82 -1.38
N VAL A 37 -0.24 -20.63 -1.96
CA VAL A 37 1.10 -20.16 -2.40
C VAL A 37 0.98 -19.07 -3.46
N SER A 38 0.15 -19.26 -4.49
CA SER A 38 -0.13 -18.22 -5.48
C SER A 38 -0.71 -16.98 -4.80
N PHE A 39 -1.68 -17.12 -3.90
CA PHE A 39 -2.24 -15.98 -3.18
C PHE A 39 -1.19 -15.23 -2.38
N TYR A 40 -0.26 -15.92 -1.70
CA TYR A 40 0.82 -15.26 -0.96
C TYR A 40 1.83 -14.57 -1.88
N LYS A 41 2.20 -15.18 -3.01
CA LYS A 41 3.14 -14.55 -3.98
C LYS A 41 2.50 -13.38 -4.71
N TYR A 42 1.25 -13.50 -5.11
CA TYR A 42 0.52 -12.46 -5.86
C TYR A 42 -0.28 -11.52 -4.96
N LYS A 43 -0.22 -11.67 -3.63
CA LYS A 43 -1.03 -10.90 -2.66
C LYS A 43 -1.01 -9.40 -2.91
N GLN A 44 0.19 -8.86 -3.16
CA GLN A 44 0.36 -7.43 -3.44
C GLN A 44 -0.19 -7.05 -4.82
N GLY A 45 0.03 -7.89 -5.83
CA GLY A 45 -0.54 -7.70 -7.17
C GLY A 45 -2.07 -7.78 -7.18
N ILE A 46 -2.66 -8.71 -6.42
CA ILE A 46 -4.10 -8.87 -6.27
C ILE A 46 -4.71 -7.66 -5.55
N LYS A 47 -4.06 -7.15 -4.49
CA LYS A 47 -4.50 -5.93 -3.81
C LYS A 47 -4.45 -4.70 -4.70
N VAL A 48 -3.35 -4.50 -5.43
CA VAL A 48 -3.21 -3.40 -6.40
C VAL A 48 -4.24 -3.56 -7.52
N TRP A 49 -4.44 -4.78 -8.05
CA TRP A 49 -5.42 -5.04 -9.10
C TRP A 49 -6.86 -4.79 -8.64
N LEU A 50 -7.23 -5.25 -7.44
CA LEU A 50 -8.52 -4.98 -6.80
C LEU A 50 -8.73 -3.48 -6.61
N PHE A 51 -7.70 -2.77 -6.16
CA PHE A 51 -7.73 -1.32 -6.00
C PHE A 51 -7.94 -0.59 -7.33
N THR A 52 -7.14 -0.92 -8.36
CA THR A 52 -7.25 -0.37 -9.71
C THR A 52 -8.62 -0.64 -10.33
N HIS A 53 -9.26 -1.79 -10.03
CA HIS A 53 -10.58 -2.14 -10.53
C HIS A 53 -11.74 -1.72 -9.60
N HIS A 54 -11.48 -0.92 -8.57
CA HIS A 54 -12.46 -0.43 -7.58
C HIS A 54 -13.25 -1.53 -6.83
N MET A 55 -12.71 -2.75 -6.76
CA MET A 55 -13.33 -3.89 -6.07
C MET A 55 -12.80 -3.99 -4.63
N CYS A 56 -13.69 -4.09 -3.64
CA CYS A 56 -13.33 -4.22 -2.21
C CYS A 56 -12.45 -3.07 -1.64
N LEU A 57 -12.67 -1.83 -2.09
CA LEU A 57 -12.07 -0.60 -1.54
C LEU A 57 -12.22 -0.45 -0.01
N TRP A 58 -13.25 -1.06 0.60
CA TRP A 58 -13.45 -1.03 2.05
C TRP A 58 -12.31 -1.71 2.82
N ALA A 59 -11.59 -2.66 2.20
CA ALA A 59 -10.72 -3.61 2.91
C ALA A 59 -9.27 -3.16 2.98
N VAL A 60 -8.96 -2.07 2.27
CA VAL A 60 -7.60 -1.59 2.03
C VAL A 60 -7.39 -0.17 2.58
N THR A 61 -8.47 0.58 2.82
CA THR A 61 -8.39 1.94 3.37
C THR A 61 -8.21 1.91 4.88
N GLU A 62 -7.01 2.27 5.37
CA GLU A 62 -6.85 2.69 6.76
C GLU A 62 -7.66 3.99 6.99
N ASP A 63 -8.25 4.16 8.18
CA ASP A 63 -8.91 5.41 8.54
C ASP A 63 -7.83 6.52 8.55
N GLU A 64 -7.79 7.34 7.50
CA GLU A 64 -6.86 8.45 7.41
C GLU A 64 -7.29 9.55 8.37
N MET A 65 -6.81 9.47 9.61
CA MET A 65 -6.96 10.49 10.66
C MET A 65 -6.45 11.89 10.23
N ASP A 66 -5.82 11.99 9.06
CA ASP A 66 -5.16 13.18 8.51
C ASP A 66 -5.93 13.81 7.34
N ALA A 67 -7.23 13.52 7.18
CA ALA A 67 -8.03 14.01 6.07
C ALA A 67 -8.09 15.55 5.98
N ASP A 68 -7.81 16.24 7.08
CA ASP A 68 -7.76 17.69 7.24
C ASP A 68 -6.41 18.32 6.83
N LYS A 69 -5.38 17.53 6.54
CA LYS A 69 -4.08 18.05 6.14
C LYS A 69 -4.11 18.85 4.84
N LYS A 70 -3.27 19.89 4.78
CA LYS A 70 -3.17 20.83 3.65
C LYS A 70 -2.73 20.13 2.37
N TYR A 71 -1.79 19.19 2.47
CA TYR A 71 -1.23 18.47 1.34
C TYR A 71 -1.47 16.98 1.46
N ASP A 72 -1.56 16.32 0.31
CA ASP A 72 -1.68 14.87 0.21
C ASP A 72 -0.30 14.21 0.25
N ALA A 73 0.71 14.88 -0.29
CA ALA A 73 2.10 14.46 -0.20
C ALA A 73 3.07 15.63 -0.13
N PHE A 74 4.13 15.49 0.67
CA PHE A 74 5.35 16.29 0.55
C PHE A 74 6.37 15.50 -0.26
N ILE A 75 7.05 16.13 -1.24
CA ILE A 75 8.11 15.47 -2.03
C ILE A 75 9.47 16.01 -1.59
N SER A 76 10.30 15.08 -1.12
CA SER A 76 11.69 15.28 -0.76
C SER A 76 12.59 14.66 -1.82
N TYR A 77 13.45 15.46 -2.44
CA TYR A 77 14.30 15.04 -3.56
C TYR A 77 15.60 15.86 -3.61
N SER A 78 16.60 15.41 -4.38
CA SER A 78 17.81 16.20 -4.65
C SER A 78 17.55 17.24 -5.74
N HIS A 79 18.13 18.44 -5.61
CA HIS A 79 18.05 19.46 -6.68
C HIS A 79 18.53 18.94 -8.04
N LYS A 80 19.45 17.96 -8.08
CA LYS A 80 19.91 17.35 -9.34
C LYS A 80 18.83 16.50 -10.03
N ASP A 81 17.80 16.08 -9.30
CA ASP A 81 16.67 15.29 -9.81
C ASP A 81 15.43 16.15 -10.11
N GLU A 82 15.55 17.47 -10.01
CA GLU A 82 14.45 18.42 -10.17
C GLU A 82 13.72 18.28 -11.51
N GLU A 83 14.46 17.99 -12.58
CA GLU A 83 13.86 17.80 -13.90
C GLU A 83 12.86 16.64 -13.92
N PHE A 84 13.23 15.49 -13.33
CA PHE A 84 12.34 14.34 -13.22
C PHE A 84 11.12 14.69 -12.34
N VAL A 85 11.36 15.34 -11.21
CA VAL A 85 10.27 15.68 -10.28
C VAL A 85 9.28 16.63 -10.93
N ASN A 86 9.75 17.72 -11.53
CA ASN A 86 8.90 18.77 -12.08
C ASN A 86 8.24 18.40 -13.42
N LYS A 87 8.90 17.60 -14.27
CA LYS A 87 8.35 17.23 -15.59
C LYS A 87 7.55 15.93 -15.58
N VAL A 88 7.78 15.05 -14.61
CA VAL A 88 7.19 13.71 -14.61
C VAL A 88 6.39 13.43 -13.34
N LEU A 89 7.03 13.49 -12.17
CA LEU A 89 6.40 13.06 -10.92
C LEU A 89 5.24 13.99 -10.51
N VAL A 90 5.51 15.30 -10.45
CA VAL A 90 4.52 16.31 -10.05
C VAL A 90 3.34 16.36 -11.02
N PRO A 91 3.52 16.45 -12.36
CA PRO A 91 2.41 16.40 -13.29
C PRO A 91 1.59 15.12 -13.19
N GLY A 92 2.23 13.96 -13.01
CA GLY A 92 1.52 12.69 -12.86
C GLY A 92 0.68 12.59 -11.58
N LEU A 93 1.03 13.33 -10.53
CA LEU A 93 0.29 13.40 -9.27
C LEU A 93 -0.79 14.50 -9.28
N GLU A 94 -0.48 15.71 -9.74
CA GLU A 94 -1.42 16.85 -9.70
C GLU A 94 -2.45 16.82 -10.84
N SER A 95 -2.07 16.30 -12.01
CA SER A 95 -2.95 16.23 -13.20
C SER A 95 -3.55 14.84 -13.45
N GLY A 96 -3.11 13.82 -12.70
CA GLY A 96 -3.62 12.46 -12.82
C GLY A 96 -5.02 12.26 -12.23
N ASP A 97 -5.51 11.02 -12.32
CA ASP A 97 -6.72 10.59 -11.61
C ASP A 97 -6.34 9.47 -10.60
N PRO A 98 -6.59 9.67 -9.29
CA PRO A 98 -7.07 10.90 -8.66
C PRO A 98 -5.99 12.00 -8.63
N LYS A 99 -6.44 13.25 -8.47
CA LYS A 99 -5.57 14.43 -8.31
C LYS A 99 -5.09 14.55 -6.88
N TYR A 100 -3.81 14.88 -6.71
CA TYR A 100 -3.17 15.09 -5.41
C TYR A 100 -2.69 16.53 -5.25
N ARG A 101 -2.79 17.08 -4.03
CA ARG A 101 -2.15 18.33 -3.62
C ARG A 101 -0.75 18.02 -3.10
N VAL A 102 0.27 18.52 -3.79
CA VAL A 102 1.67 18.21 -3.46
C VAL A 102 2.34 19.42 -2.80
N CYS A 103 3.19 19.20 -1.80
CA CYS A 103 4.07 20.21 -1.22
C CYS A 103 5.49 20.05 -1.78
N LEU A 104 6.07 21.15 -2.27
CA LEU A 104 7.41 21.19 -2.88
C LEU A 104 8.24 22.30 -2.26
N HIS A 105 9.52 22.01 -2.03
CA HIS A 105 10.42 22.98 -1.38
C HIS A 105 10.60 24.27 -2.18
N TYR A 106 10.63 24.27 -3.52
CA TYR A 106 10.84 25.50 -4.30
C TYR A 106 9.59 26.38 -4.40
N ARG A 107 8.40 25.84 -4.12
CA ARG A 107 7.10 26.51 -4.28
C ARG A 107 6.50 26.93 -2.95
N ASP A 108 6.57 26.05 -1.96
CA ASP A 108 5.82 26.16 -0.73
C ASP A 108 6.68 26.61 0.47
N TRP A 109 8.01 26.64 0.32
CA TRP A 109 8.91 27.10 1.38
C TRP A 109 9.11 28.61 1.35
N ILE A 110 9.27 29.18 2.53
CA ILE A 110 9.53 30.59 2.77
C ILE A 110 11.05 30.82 2.67
N PRO A 111 11.52 31.72 1.80
CA PRO A 111 12.93 32.09 1.74
C PRO A 111 13.40 32.71 3.06
N GLY A 112 14.59 32.32 3.53
CA GLY A 112 15.18 32.83 4.77
C GLY A 112 14.83 32.06 6.04
N GLU A 113 13.88 31.13 5.98
CA GLU A 113 13.56 30.22 7.10
C GLU A 113 14.47 28.99 7.14
N TYR A 114 14.69 28.45 8.35
CA TYR A 114 15.52 27.26 8.56
C TYR A 114 14.95 26.04 7.84
N ILE A 115 15.73 25.45 6.94
CA ILE A 115 15.36 24.31 6.09
C ILE A 115 14.81 23.14 6.92
N GLN A 116 15.40 22.87 8.08
CA GLN A 116 15.01 21.80 9.00
C GLN A 116 13.57 21.97 9.49
N ASN A 117 13.20 23.20 9.88
CA ASN A 117 11.85 23.51 10.34
C ASN A 117 10.86 23.39 9.20
N GLN A 118 11.24 23.83 7.99
CA GLN A 118 10.38 23.74 6.81
C GLN A 118 10.14 22.28 6.39
N ILE A 119 11.13 21.41 6.53
CA ILE A 119 10.95 19.96 6.34
C ILE A 119 9.93 19.42 7.34
N LEU A 120 10.10 19.72 8.64
CA LEU A 120 9.19 19.24 9.68
C LEU A 120 7.75 19.71 9.43
N GLN A 121 7.57 21.01 9.15
CA GLN A 121 6.27 21.59 8.81
C GLN A 121 5.66 20.97 7.56
N SER A 122 6.47 20.70 6.52
CA SER A 122 5.99 20.07 5.29
C SER A 122 5.51 18.64 5.53
N VAL A 123 6.23 17.87 6.36
CA VAL A 123 5.82 16.51 6.75
C VAL A 123 4.57 16.55 7.62
N GLU A 124 4.48 17.47 8.58
CA GLU A 124 3.32 17.65 9.43
C GLU A 124 2.08 18.06 8.63
N ALA A 125 2.23 18.95 7.66
CA ALA A 125 1.15 19.43 6.80
C ALA A 125 0.75 18.44 5.69
N SER A 126 1.44 17.30 5.55
CA SER A 126 1.23 16.32 4.47
C SER A 126 0.74 14.95 4.96
N ARG A 127 -0.16 14.31 4.20
CA ARG A 127 -0.67 12.95 4.51
C ARG A 127 0.37 11.85 4.26
N ARG A 128 1.26 12.05 3.28
CA ARG A 128 2.42 11.18 2.98
C ARG A 128 3.68 12.01 2.78
N THR A 129 4.82 11.37 2.95
CA THR A 129 6.13 11.90 2.55
C THR A 129 6.67 11.00 1.44
N LEU A 130 6.81 11.55 0.24
CA LEU A 130 7.45 10.90 -0.90
C LEU A 130 8.93 11.27 -0.91
N VAL A 131 9.81 10.28 -0.86
CA VAL A 131 11.25 10.49 -0.99
C VAL A 131 11.74 9.92 -2.29
N VAL A 132 12.23 10.79 -3.17
CA VAL A 132 12.88 10.38 -4.43
C VAL A 132 14.32 10.02 -4.11
N LEU A 133 14.54 8.73 -3.90
CA LEU A 133 15.83 8.16 -3.53
C LEU A 133 16.62 7.83 -4.79
N SER A 134 17.71 8.55 -4.99
CA SER A 134 18.67 8.42 -6.08
C SER A 134 20.09 8.52 -5.51
N SER A 135 21.11 8.22 -6.32
CA SER A 135 22.51 8.51 -5.92
C SER A 135 22.72 9.97 -5.58
N ASN A 136 22.09 10.89 -6.33
CA ASN A 136 22.14 12.32 -6.05
C ASN A 136 21.56 12.64 -4.66
N PHE A 137 20.44 12.02 -4.29
CA PHE A 137 19.81 12.19 -2.98
C PHE A 137 20.74 11.73 -1.85
N ILE A 138 21.37 10.57 -2.02
CA ILE A 138 22.25 9.98 -1.00
C ILE A 138 23.48 10.86 -0.79
N GLU A 139 24.12 11.31 -1.87
CA GLU A 139 25.31 12.15 -1.81
C GLU A 139 25.03 13.56 -1.27
N SER A 140 23.94 14.19 -1.71
CA SER A 140 23.72 15.63 -1.48
C SER A 140 22.76 15.96 -0.35
N VAL A 141 21.73 15.14 -0.14
CA VAL A 141 20.63 15.43 0.79
C VAL A 141 20.77 14.59 2.06
N TRP A 142 20.95 13.28 1.91
CA TRP A 142 21.16 12.38 3.06
C TRP A 142 22.46 12.66 3.82
N GLY A 143 23.51 13.06 3.10
CA GLY A 143 24.79 13.46 3.69
C GLY A 143 24.73 14.68 4.61
N GLN A 144 23.63 15.47 4.57
CA GLN A 144 23.45 16.61 5.46
C GLN A 144 22.88 16.16 6.81
N LEU A 145 23.68 16.34 7.88
CA LEU A 145 23.31 15.94 9.26
C LEU A 145 21.95 16.49 9.69
N GLU A 146 21.63 17.70 9.26
CA GLU A 146 20.41 18.43 9.56
C GLU A 146 19.17 17.79 8.91
N PHE A 147 19.34 17.27 7.69
CA PHE A 147 18.31 16.55 6.96
C PHE A 147 18.02 15.20 7.62
N LYS A 148 19.07 14.52 8.09
CA LYS A 148 19.00 13.25 8.80
C LYS A 148 18.21 13.35 10.10
N ALA A 149 18.41 14.43 10.88
CA ALA A 149 17.68 14.66 12.12
C ALA A 149 16.20 15.00 11.88
N ALA A 150 15.92 15.96 10.97
CA ALA A 150 14.56 16.39 10.67
C ALA A 150 13.70 15.26 10.08
N HIS A 151 14.24 14.50 9.13
CA HIS A 151 13.53 13.34 8.59
C HIS A 151 13.43 12.19 9.59
N SER A 152 14.48 11.87 10.35
CA SER A 152 14.42 10.79 11.34
C SER A 152 13.34 11.07 12.40
N GLN A 153 13.24 12.30 12.89
CA GLN A 153 12.23 12.69 13.86
C GLN A 153 10.82 12.68 13.24
N ALA A 154 10.65 13.33 12.09
CA ALA A 154 9.35 13.41 11.43
C ALA A 154 8.83 12.03 10.96
N LEU A 155 9.74 11.09 10.68
CA LEU A 155 9.41 9.73 10.26
C LEU A 155 9.28 8.74 11.40
N GLN A 156 10.05 8.86 12.49
CA GLN A 156 9.88 7.95 13.64
C GLN A 156 8.47 8.06 14.23
N ASP A 157 7.90 9.27 14.27
CA ASP A 157 6.53 9.49 14.74
C ASP A 157 5.45 9.04 13.74
N ARG A 158 5.82 8.77 12.48
CA ARG A 158 4.87 8.64 11.36
C ARG A 158 5.27 7.57 10.32
N THR A 159 6.02 6.54 10.71
CA THR A 159 6.69 5.56 9.81
C THR A 159 5.78 4.95 8.73
N ASN A 160 4.48 4.81 8.99
CA ASN A 160 3.49 4.32 8.01
C ASN A 160 3.18 5.28 6.85
N ARG A 161 3.76 6.48 6.80
CA ARG A 161 3.45 7.53 5.81
C ARG A 161 4.56 7.82 4.80
N LEU A 162 5.71 7.18 4.98
CA LEU A 162 6.84 7.27 4.06
C LEU A 162 6.63 6.38 2.84
N ILE A 163 6.89 6.93 1.67
CA ILE A 163 6.91 6.19 0.41
C ILE A 163 8.22 6.55 -0.29
N VAL A 164 9.06 5.53 -0.53
CA VAL A 164 10.35 5.70 -1.20
C VAL A 164 10.18 5.44 -2.69
N ILE A 165 10.52 6.41 -3.52
CA ILE A 165 10.58 6.28 -4.98
C ILE A 165 12.04 6.08 -5.36
N VAL A 166 12.37 4.87 -5.81
CA VAL A 166 13.73 4.56 -6.29
C VAL A 166 13.89 5.10 -7.69
N TYR A 167 14.78 6.08 -7.86
CA TYR A 167 15.08 6.75 -9.13
C TYR A 167 16.54 6.50 -9.52
N GLY A 168 16.73 5.71 -10.58
CA GLY A 168 18.05 5.28 -11.04
C GLY A 168 18.58 4.04 -10.32
N GLU A 169 19.90 3.85 -10.38
CA GLU A 169 20.61 2.81 -9.66
C GLU A 169 21.06 3.37 -8.31
N ILE A 170 20.76 2.63 -7.24
CA ILE A 170 21.16 2.98 -5.87
C ILE A 170 22.29 2.02 -5.48
N PRO A 171 23.29 2.46 -4.72
CA PRO A 171 24.30 1.57 -4.16
C PRO A 171 23.68 0.37 -3.42
N PRO A 172 24.34 -0.79 -3.43
CA PRO A 172 23.92 -1.94 -2.64
C PRO A 172 23.70 -1.54 -1.17
N GLU A 173 22.73 -2.16 -0.50
CA GLU A 173 22.40 -1.84 0.89
C GLU A 173 23.62 -1.90 1.82
N SER A 174 24.56 -2.83 1.55
CA SER A 174 25.84 -2.98 2.25
C SER A 174 26.77 -1.77 2.21
N GLU A 175 26.58 -0.87 1.24
CA GLU A 175 27.37 0.36 1.08
C GLU A 175 26.68 1.59 1.69
N LEU A 176 25.44 1.44 2.14
CA LEU A 176 24.66 2.50 2.78
C LEU A 176 24.90 2.50 4.29
N ASP A 177 24.83 3.68 4.92
CA ASP A 177 24.96 3.77 6.38
C ASP A 177 23.76 3.12 7.09
N ASP A 178 23.97 2.59 8.31
CA ASP A 178 22.95 1.85 9.07
C ASP A 178 21.62 2.60 9.24
N LYS A 179 21.67 3.94 9.34
CA LYS A 179 20.46 4.76 9.48
C LYS A 179 19.72 4.87 8.14
N LEU A 180 20.45 4.89 7.02
CA LEU A 180 19.86 4.87 5.68
C LEU A 180 19.29 3.49 5.35
N GLN A 181 19.97 2.43 5.75
CA GLN A 181 19.43 1.07 5.65
C GLN A 181 18.12 0.96 6.43
N LEU A 182 18.09 1.44 7.69
CA LEU A 182 16.86 1.49 8.49
C LEU A 182 15.76 2.32 7.81
N TYR A 183 16.14 3.47 7.23
CA TYR A 183 15.23 4.34 6.51
C TYR A 183 14.62 3.65 5.27
N ILE A 184 15.43 2.92 4.50
CA ILE A 184 15.03 2.17 3.31
C ILE A 184 14.28 0.88 3.68
N SER A 185 14.58 0.27 4.82
CA SER A 185 13.91 -0.92 5.33
C SER A 185 12.41 -0.70 5.62
N MET A 186 11.98 0.57 5.66
CA MET A 186 10.56 0.93 5.73
C MET A 186 9.84 0.43 4.47
N LYS A 187 8.77 -0.34 4.70
CA LYS A 187 8.22 -1.33 3.76
C LYS A 187 7.66 -0.82 2.42
N THR A 188 7.64 0.48 2.17
CA THR A 188 6.91 1.06 1.03
C THR A 188 7.86 1.69 0.02
N TYR A 189 8.38 0.88 -0.91
CA TYR A 189 9.20 1.36 -2.04
C TYR A 189 8.52 1.12 -3.39
N VAL A 190 8.70 2.07 -4.33
CA VAL A 190 8.21 2.00 -5.71
C VAL A 190 9.37 2.35 -6.65
N LYS A 191 9.75 1.42 -7.54
CA LYS A 191 10.86 1.63 -8.47
C LYS A 191 10.39 2.36 -9.73
N TRP A 192 11.03 3.48 -10.05
CA TRP A 192 10.84 4.16 -11.33
C TRP A 192 11.27 3.28 -12.50
N GLY A 193 10.51 3.29 -13.59
CA GLY A 193 10.71 2.42 -14.75
C GLY A 193 9.96 1.08 -14.71
N ASP A 194 9.32 0.74 -13.59
CA ASP A 194 8.37 -0.37 -13.54
C ASP A 194 7.12 -0.03 -14.39
N ALA A 195 6.66 -0.97 -15.20
CA ALA A 195 5.46 -0.82 -16.03
C ALA A 195 4.22 -0.44 -15.19
N LYS A 196 4.16 -0.87 -13.93
CA LYS A 196 3.06 -0.56 -12.99
C LYS A 196 3.43 0.52 -11.97
N PHE A 197 4.46 1.32 -12.23
CA PHE A 197 4.93 2.38 -11.31
C PHE A 197 3.77 3.22 -10.78
N TRP A 198 2.95 3.74 -11.67
CA TRP A 198 1.85 4.65 -11.36
C TRP A 198 0.71 3.98 -10.59
N GLU A 199 0.36 2.74 -10.91
CA GLU A 199 -0.63 1.96 -10.16
C GLU A 199 -0.16 1.70 -8.72
N LYS A 200 1.10 1.30 -8.58
CA LYS A 200 1.71 1.05 -7.26
C LYS A 200 1.81 2.33 -6.45
N LEU A 201 2.28 3.42 -7.04
CA LEU A 201 2.39 4.69 -6.34
C LEU A 201 1.02 5.17 -5.86
N ARG A 202 0.00 5.17 -6.72
CA ARG A 202 -1.36 5.61 -6.35
C ARG A 202 -2.01 4.72 -5.29
N TYR A 203 -1.69 3.43 -5.26
CA TYR A 203 -2.14 2.52 -4.20
C TYR A 203 -1.59 2.90 -2.82
N PHE A 204 -0.36 3.40 -2.75
CA PHE A 204 0.25 3.84 -1.48
C PHE A 204 -0.09 5.29 -1.11
N MET A 205 -0.48 6.10 -2.11
CA MET A 205 -0.93 7.46 -1.91
C MET A 205 -2.25 7.52 -1.13
N PRO A 206 -2.58 8.68 -0.54
CA PRO A 206 -3.83 8.83 0.17
C PRO A 206 -5.04 8.60 -0.73
N HIS A 207 -6.08 8.01 -0.18
CA HIS A 207 -7.26 7.70 -0.99
C HIS A 207 -8.18 8.93 -1.11
N PRO A 208 -8.83 9.15 -2.27
CA PRO A 208 -9.80 10.22 -2.45
C PRO A 208 -10.89 10.20 -1.36
N GLN A 209 -11.18 11.37 -0.79
CA GLN A 209 -12.15 11.52 0.29
C GLN A 209 -13.55 11.02 -0.09
N ASP A 210 -13.91 10.99 -1.38
CA ASP A 210 -15.22 10.50 -1.83
C ASP A 210 -15.41 9.00 -1.62
N LEU A 211 -14.31 8.24 -1.70
CA LEU A 211 -14.29 6.81 -1.36
C LEU A 211 -14.43 6.62 0.16
N ILE A 212 -13.84 7.52 0.96
CA ILE A 212 -13.91 7.54 2.43
C ILE A 212 -15.30 8.00 2.92
N LYS A 213 -15.92 9.01 2.28
CA LYS A 213 -17.27 9.51 2.60
C LYS A 213 -18.35 8.46 2.35
N LYS A 214 -18.24 7.66 1.27
CA LYS A 214 -19.12 6.50 1.03
C LYS A 214 -19.04 5.49 2.19
N ARG A 215 -17.85 5.27 2.76
CA ARG A 215 -17.64 4.42 3.95
C ARG A 215 -18.31 5.01 5.21
N HIS A 216 -18.11 6.30 5.51
CA HIS A 216 -18.74 6.92 6.69
C HIS A 216 -20.27 6.97 6.62
N ARG A 217 -20.84 7.16 5.42
CA ARG A 217 -22.29 7.10 5.21
C ARG A 217 -22.82 5.68 5.41
N LYS A 218 -22.17 4.68 4.79
CA LYS A 218 -22.56 3.27 4.93
C LYS A 218 -22.48 2.77 6.37
N ARG A 219 -21.43 3.17 7.12
CA ARG A 219 -21.25 2.81 8.53
C ARG A 219 -22.32 3.44 9.44
N ARG A 220 -22.64 4.73 9.23
CA ARG A 220 -23.76 5.40 9.92
C ARG A 220 -25.11 4.75 9.65
N ASP A 221 -25.35 4.32 8.41
CA ASP A 221 -26.61 3.67 8.04
C ASP A 221 -26.73 2.27 8.69
N THR A 222 -25.64 1.50 8.80
CA THR A 222 -25.64 0.22 9.54
C THR A 222 -25.83 0.41 11.04
N ASP A 223 -25.15 1.37 11.67
CA ASP A 223 -25.28 1.61 13.11
C ASP A 223 -26.72 2.04 13.46
N LYS A 224 -27.33 2.90 12.63
CA LYS A 224 -28.76 3.26 12.76
C LYS A 224 -29.68 2.05 12.63
N LEU A 225 -29.39 1.13 11.72
CA LEU A 225 -30.20 -0.07 11.52
C LEU A 225 -30.13 -1.04 12.70
N GLU A 226 -28.96 -1.13 13.37
CA GLU A 226 -28.77 -1.96 14.55
C GLU A 226 -29.46 -1.38 15.79
N LEU A 227 -29.39 -0.05 15.97
CA LEU A 227 -30.14 0.67 17.01
C LEU A 227 -31.66 0.51 16.86
N CYS A 228 -32.22 0.61 15.65
CA CYS A 228 -33.65 0.34 15.43
C CYS A 228 -34.04 -1.13 15.68
N LYS A 229 -33.12 -2.07 15.51
CA LYS A 229 -33.34 -3.50 15.80
C LYS A 229 -33.24 -3.84 17.29
N SER A 230 -32.45 -3.09 18.07
CA SER A 230 -32.44 -3.27 19.53
C SER A 230 -33.72 -2.72 20.15
N ASP A 231 -34.21 -1.56 19.70
CA ASP A 231 -35.41 -0.93 20.27
C ASP A 231 -36.70 -1.73 19.98
N SER A 232 -36.76 -2.41 18.84
CA SER A 232 -37.87 -3.31 18.48
C SER A 232 -37.85 -4.64 19.23
N LYS A 233 -36.74 -5.04 19.86
CA LYS A 233 -36.65 -6.24 20.71
C LYS A 233 -36.97 -5.98 22.17
N LEU A 234 -36.87 -4.73 22.65
CA LEU A 234 -37.28 -4.34 24.01
C LEU A 234 -38.78 -4.03 24.15
N SER A 235 -39.52 -3.99 23.04
CA SER A 235 -40.95 -3.65 22.98
C SER A 235 -41.87 -4.86 22.75
N VAL A 236 -41.35 -6.08 22.92
CA VAL A 236 -42.09 -7.36 22.85
C VAL A 236 -42.04 -8.07 24.19
#